data_AF-A0A820LB63-F1
#
_entry.id   AF-A0A820LB63-F1
#
_cell.length_a   1.000
_cell.length_b   1.000
_cell.length_c   1.000
_cell.angle_alpha   90.00
_cell.angle_beta   90.00
_cell.angle_gamma   90.00
#
_symmetry.space_group_name_H-M   'P 1'
#
loop_
_entity.id
_entity.type
_entity.pdbx_description
1 polymer ?
#
loop_
_entity_poly.entity_id
_entity_poly.type
_entity_poly.pdbx_seq_one_letter_code
_entity_poly.pdbx_strand_id
1 'polypeptide(L)'
;CAAIFRDCDYLFCKSFWNLVDHDYIKMGSRYIAPNVTVSKYFQIGPEPIEIGSIIVPPPSAGASSDEPEERAAGNIGVGSDNPTGSGSKQPKQLVNIKLLSNQIREGMSELPLKKTDLETSSTKISPMSDQLLMHVHGGGFIATSSTTHEVYLNPWALGLDIPIVSVDYSLAPEYPFPRAIEECYYAYA
;
A
#
# COMPACT_ATOMS: atom_id res chain seq x y z
N CYS A 1 -17.48 -11.63 -26.89
CA CYS A 1 -16.11 -12.15 -27.01
C CYS A 1 -15.14 -10.98 -27.02
N ALA A 2 -14.34 -10.81 -25.97
CA ALA A 2 -13.25 -9.83 -26.00
C ALA A 2 -12.09 -10.43 -26.81
N ALA A 3 -11.70 -9.80 -27.91
CA ALA A 3 -10.47 -10.16 -28.61
C ALA A 3 -9.29 -9.66 -27.77
N ILE A 4 -8.37 -10.57 -27.41
CA ILE A 4 -7.15 -10.22 -26.69
C ILE A 4 -6.14 -9.74 -27.75
N PHE A 5 -5.99 -8.43 -27.86
CA PHE A 5 -4.97 -7.82 -28.72
C PHE A 5 -3.64 -7.83 -27.95
N ARG A 6 -2.63 -8.53 -28.49
CA ARG A 6 -1.28 -8.58 -27.90
C ARG A 6 -0.50 -7.26 -28.06
N ASP A 7 -0.96 -6.39 -28.96
CA ASP A 7 -0.24 -5.19 -29.39
C ASP A 7 -0.88 -3.89 -28.88
N CYS A 8 -1.69 -3.96 -27.82
CA CYS A 8 -2.24 -2.75 -27.20
C CYS A 8 -1.11 -1.90 -26.63
N ASP A 9 -0.99 -0.67 -27.12
CA ASP A 9 -0.02 0.29 -26.61
C ASP A 9 -0.48 0.88 -25.26
N TYR A 10 0.44 1.60 -24.61
CA TYR A 10 0.18 2.22 -23.32
C TYR A 10 -0.95 3.28 -23.41
N LEU A 11 -1.16 3.88 -24.58
CA LEU A 11 -2.23 4.85 -24.82
C LEU A 11 -3.59 4.17 -24.74
N PHE A 12 -3.76 3.00 -25.35
CA PHE A 12 -4.96 2.19 -25.20
C PHE A 12 -5.25 1.86 -23.73
N CYS A 13 -4.24 1.38 -22.99
CA CYS A 13 -4.39 1.07 -21.58
C CYS A 13 -4.81 2.30 -20.76
N LYS A 14 -4.16 3.46 -21.01
CA LYS A 14 -4.50 4.73 -20.34
C LYS A 14 -5.93 5.15 -20.69
N SER A 15 -6.36 5.04 -21.94
CA SER A 15 -7.74 5.35 -22.34
C SER A 15 -8.77 4.41 -21.70
N PHE A 16 -8.49 3.12 -21.63
CA PHE A 16 -9.36 2.14 -20.97
C PHE A 16 -9.55 2.47 -19.49
N TRP A 17 -8.46 2.73 -18.76
CA TRP A 17 -8.52 3.05 -17.34
C TRP A 17 -9.06 4.45 -17.05
N ASN A 18 -8.88 5.42 -17.95
CA ASN A 18 -9.41 6.77 -17.80
C ASN A 18 -10.95 6.79 -17.67
N LEU A 19 -11.64 5.78 -18.23
CA LEU A 19 -13.09 5.63 -18.02
C LEU A 19 -13.43 5.43 -16.53
N VAL A 20 -12.61 4.66 -15.82
CA VAL A 20 -12.77 4.35 -14.40
C VAL A 20 -12.24 5.48 -13.52
N ASP A 21 -11.26 6.23 -14.03
CA ASP A 21 -10.62 7.36 -13.35
C ASP A 21 -11.39 8.68 -13.47
N HIS A 22 -12.47 8.71 -14.26
CA HIS A 22 -13.26 9.91 -14.46
C HIS A 22 -13.85 10.41 -13.13
N ASP A 23 -13.82 11.72 -12.92
CA ASP A 23 -14.29 12.35 -11.66
C ASP A 23 -15.70 11.94 -11.25
N TYR A 24 -16.59 11.63 -12.20
CA TYR A 24 -17.93 11.13 -11.90
C TYR A 24 -17.92 9.75 -11.22
N ILE A 25 -17.01 8.85 -11.60
CA ILE A 25 -16.86 7.53 -10.98
C ILE A 25 -16.21 7.69 -9.60
N LYS A 26 -15.20 8.56 -9.45
CA LYS A 26 -14.55 8.90 -8.17
C LYS A 26 -15.49 9.58 -7.17
N MET A 27 -16.43 10.37 -7.68
CA MET A 27 -17.45 11.01 -6.86
C MET A 27 -18.58 10.03 -6.56
N GLY A 28 -18.99 9.24 -7.56
CA GLY A 28 -19.98 8.18 -7.46
C GLY A 28 -19.63 7.11 -6.42
N SER A 29 -18.36 6.72 -6.33
CA SER A 29 -17.88 5.74 -5.34
C SER A 29 -18.23 6.14 -3.91
N ARG A 30 -18.17 7.45 -3.59
CA ARG A 30 -18.51 7.99 -2.27
C ARG A 30 -20.01 7.98 -1.94
N TYR A 31 -20.86 7.88 -2.96
CA TYR A 31 -22.32 7.79 -2.78
C TYR A 31 -22.83 6.35 -2.73
N ILE A 32 -22.12 5.41 -3.35
CA ILE A 32 -22.52 3.99 -3.39
C ILE A 32 -21.86 3.14 -2.31
N ALA A 33 -20.68 3.53 -1.84
CA ALA A 33 -19.97 2.84 -0.78
C ALA A 33 -20.19 3.57 0.55
N PRO A 34 -20.26 2.84 1.68
CA PRO A 34 -20.30 3.46 2.99
C PRO A 34 -19.04 4.29 3.22
N ASN A 35 -19.14 5.32 4.05
CA ASN A 35 -17.99 6.16 4.38
C ASN A 35 -17.32 5.63 5.65
N VAL A 36 -15.99 5.60 5.63
CA VAL A 36 -15.17 5.31 6.81
C VAL A 36 -14.95 6.59 7.63
N THR A 37 -14.76 6.46 8.94
CA THR A 37 -14.48 7.62 9.82
C THR A 37 -13.16 8.28 9.47
N VAL A 38 -12.15 7.48 9.10
CA VAL A 38 -10.84 7.96 8.67
C VAL A 38 -10.67 7.64 7.19
N SER A 39 -10.50 8.65 6.35
CA SER A 39 -10.00 8.55 4.96
C SER A 39 -9.09 9.74 4.71
N LYS A 40 -7.77 9.55 4.87
CA LYS A 40 -6.78 10.65 4.89
C LYS A 40 -5.51 10.28 4.17
N TYR A 41 -4.82 11.29 3.67
CA TYR A 41 -3.52 11.13 3.05
C TYR A 41 -2.40 11.52 4.00
N PHE A 42 -1.31 10.77 3.93
CA PHE A 42 -0.03 11.12 4.50
C PHE A 42 1.08 10.75 3.52
N GLN A 43 2.29 11.22 3.80
CA GLN A 43 3.45 11.01 2.94
C GLN A 43 4.55 10.31 3.72
N ILE A 44 5.18 9.33 3.09
CA ILE A 44 6.38 8.69 3.62
C ILE A 44 7.59 9.03 2.76
N GLY A 45 8.77 8.96 3.39
CA GLY A 45 10.02 9.07 2.69
C GLY A 45 10.24 7.91 1.71
N PRO A 46 11.16 8.07 0.74
CA PRO A 46 11.57 7.00 -0.17
C PRO A 46 12.63 6.07 0.45
N GLU A 47 12.72 6.04 1.78
CA GLU A 47 13.54 5.09 2.52
C GLU A 47 12.60 4.04 3.12
N PRO A 48 13.03 2.77 3.22
CA PRO A 48 12.30 1.76 3.97
C PRO A 48 11.95 2.27 5.38
N ILE A 49 10.74 1.98 5.85
CA ILE A 49 10.32 2.26 7.21
C ILE A 49 11.10 1.30 8.13
N GLU A 50 11.70 1.79 9.21
CA GLU A 50 12.29 0.89 10.19
C GLU A 50 11.17 0.36 11.11
N ILE A 51 10.61 -0.82 10.79
CA ILE A 51 9.69 -1.50 11.71
C ILE A 51 10.50 -1.95 12.93
N GLY A 52 10.26 -1.29 14.08
CA GLY A 52 10.82 -1.73 15.35
C GLY A 52 10.47 -3.20 15.58
N SER A 53 11.47 -4.07 15.71
CA SER A 53 11.27 -5.51 15.83
C SER A 53 10.33 -5.81 16.99
N ILE A 54 9.13 -6.30 16.68
CA ILE A 54 8.27 -6.91 17.69
C ILE A 54 8.95 -8.21 18.09
N ILE A 55 9.48 -8.25 19.31
CA ILE A 55 10.02 -9.47 19.90
C ILE A 55 8.83 -10.42 20.08
N VAL A 56 8.63 -11.32 19.12
CA VAL A 56 7.74 -12.46 19.31
C VAL A 56 8.41 -13.35 20.36
N PRO A 57 7.85 -13.51 21.56
CA PRO A 57 8.43 -14.40 22.55
C PRO A 57 8.47 -15.82 21.97
N PRO A 58 9.58 -16.56 22.11
CA PRO A 58 9.69 -17.91 21.58
C PRO A 58 8.61 -18.80 22.19
N PRO A 59 8.04 -19.74 21.42
CA PRO A 59 7.12 -20.74 21.95
C PRO A 59 7.82 -21.50 23.09
N SER A 60 7.17 -21.52 24.25
CA SER A 60 7.67 -22.16 25.47
C SER A 60 8.14 -23.58 25.20
N ALA A 61 9.38 -23.86 25.63
CA ALA A 61 10.09 -25.12 25.45
C ALA A 61 9.30 -26.34 25.93
N GLY A 62 9.20 -27.34 25.05
CA GLY A 62 8.99 -28.75 25.38
C GLY A 62 10.10 -29.57 24.71
N ALA A 63 10.93 -30.22 25.53
CA ALA A 63 12.06 -31.09 25.17
C ALA A 63 11.66 -32.24 24.20
N SER A 64 12.53 -32.89 23.41
CA SER A 64 13.91 -33.34 23.67
C SER A 64 14.60 -33.84 22.38
N SER A 65 15.93 -33.57 22.29
CA SER A 65 17.06 -34.38 21.79
C SER A 65 16.95 -35.22 20.49
N ASP A 66 17.74 -34.88 19.46
CA ASP A 66 18.96 -35.62 19.04
C ASP A 66 19.52 -35.07 17.69
N GLU A 67 20.79 -34.66 17.70
CA GLU A 67 21.68 -34.35 16.56
C GLU A 67 22.82 -35.40 16.60
N PRO A 68 23.48 -35.85 15.50
CA PRO A 68 24.22 -34.93 14.63
C PRO A 68 24.42 -35.28 13.12
N GLU A 69 24.95 -34.28 12.41
CA GLU A 69 26.02 -34.30 11.38
C GLU A 69 25.66 -34.21 9.88
N GLU A 70 25.61 -32.95 9.42
CA GLU A 70 26.28 -32.35 8.24
C GLU A 70 26.53 -33.20 6.97
N ARG A 71 25.88 -32.81 5.86
CA ARG A 71 26.56 -32.64 4.55
C ARG A 71 25.71 -31.91 3.51
N ALA A 72 26.36 -30.92 2.89
CA ALA A 72 26.10 -30.30 1.59
C ALA A 72 24.93 -29.29 1.48
N ALA A 73 25.13 -28.10 2.06
CA ALA A 73 24.56 -26.88 1.50
C ALA A 73 25.27 -26.59 0.15
N GLY A 74 24.52 -26.65 -0.94
CA GLY A 74 24.94 -26.10 -2.21
C GLY A 74 25.01 -24.58 -2.10
N ASN A 75 26.23 -24.04 -2.15
CA ASN A 75 26.51 -22.61 -2.21
C ASN A 75 25.78 -21.99 -3.42
N ILE A 76 24.72 -21.22 -3.20
CA ILE A 76 24.40 -20.10 -4.10
C ILE A 76 25.10 -18.89 -3.50
N GLY A 77 26.32 -18.66 -4.00
CA GLY A 77 27.09 -17.49 -3.64
C GLY A 77 26.31 -16.22 -3.95
N VAL A 78 26.32 -15.30 -3.00
CA VAL A 78 26.09 -13.87 -3.23
C VAL A 78 27.22 -13.40 -4.14
N GLY A 79 27.00 -13.54 -5.44
CA GLY A 79 27.79 -12.95 -6.49
C GLY A 79 27.55 -11.45 -6.47
N SER A 80 28.59 -10.73 -6.03
CA SER A 80 28.76 -9.29 -6.24
C SER A 80 28.94 -9.03 -7.73
N ASP A 81 27.85 -9.08 -8.50
CA ASP A 81 27.86 -8.71 -9.91
C ASP A 81 26.90 -7.54 -10.10
N ASN A 82 27.49 -6.36 -10.03
CA ASN A 82 26.89 -5.08 -10.38
C ASN A 82 26.78 -5.02 -11.92
N PRO A 83 25.58 -4.99 -12.55
CA PRO A 83 25.47 -4.62 -13.95
C PRO A 83 25.08 -3.15 -14.01
N THR A 84 26.06 -2.32 -14.37
CA THR A 84 25.86 -0.98 -14.91
C THR A 84 24.74 -0.99 -15.96
N GLY A 85 23.55 -0.55 -15.55
CA GLY A 85 22.39 -0.27 -16.40
C GLY A 85 22.08 1.21 -16.36
N SER A 86 22.18 1.84 -17.53
CA SER A 86 21.95 3.26 -17.83
C SER A 86 20.76 3.87 -17.07
N GLY A 87 21.02 4.98 -16.38
CA GLY A 87 20.12 5.55 -15.39
C GLY A 87 18.90 6.28 -15.94
N SER A 88 17.93 6.42 -15.04
CA SER A 88 17.45 7.75 -14.69
C SER A 88 17.58 7.90 -13.17
N LYS A 89 18.40 8.87 -12.72
CA LYS A 89 18.39 9.32 -11.32
C LYS A 89 17.09 10.10 -11.11
N GLN A 90 15.96 9.40 -11.08
CA GLN A 90 14.70 10.02 -10.72
C GLN A 90 14.82 10.54 -9.29
N PRO A 91 14.36 11.76 -8.99
CA PRO A 91 14.38 12.27 -7.63
C PRO A 91 13.65 11.29 -6.72
N LYS A 92 14.25 11.00 -5.56
CA LYS A 92 13.64 10.28 -4.44
C LYS A 92 12.43 11.12 -3.98
N GLN A 93 11.22 10.82 -4.47
CA GLN A 93 10.00 11.58 -4.13
C GLN A 93 9.29 10.92 -2.96
N LEU A 94 8.49 11.72 -2.26
CA LEU A 94 7.60 11.23 -1.22
C LEU A 94 6.52 10.34 -1.82
N VAL A 95 6.21 9.24 -1.14
CA VAL A 95 5.14 8.32 -1.54
C VAL A 95 3.87 8.73 -0.82
N ASN A 96 2.80 8.96 -1.58
CA ASN A 96 1.49 9.25 -1.02
C ASN A 96 0.84 7.95 -0.53
N ILE A 97 0.36 7.94 0.70
CA ILE A 97 -0.38 6.82 1.28
C ILE A 97 -1.73 7.31 1.77
N LYS A 98 -2.77 6.57 1.40
CA LYS A 98 -4.12 6.80 1.91
C LYS A 98 -4.40 5.84 3.06
N LEU A 99 -4.69 6.39 4.23
CA LEU A 99 -5.16 5.66 5.40
C LEU A 99 -6.69 5.64 5.40
N LEU A 100 -7.27 4.44 5.52
CA LEU A 100 -8.69 4.21 5.75
C LEU A 100 -8.89 3.45 7.06
N SER A 101 -9.84 3.89 7.89
CA SER A 101 -10.21 3.17 9.13
C SER A 101 -11.64 3.48 9.54
N ASN A 102 -12.35 2.46 10.02
CA ASN A 102 -13.69 2.57 10.58
C ASN A 102 -13.75 3.53 11.79
N GLN A 103 -12.65 3.66 12.54
CA GLN A 103 -12.57 4.46 13.75
C GLN A 103 -11.19 5.09 13.90
N ILE A 104 -11.11 6.19 14.67
CA ILE A 104 -9.83 6.78 15.05
C ILE A 104 -9.16 5.86 16.07
N ARG A 105 -7.91 5.50 15.81
CA ARG A 105 -7.09 4.68 16.71
C ARG A 105 -5.91 5.48 17.25
N GLU A 106 -5.34 5.03 18.36
CA GLU A 106 -4.05 5.52 18.86
C GLU A 106 -3.00 5.50 17.72
N GLY A 107 -2.21 6.57 17.60
CA GLY A 107 -1.25 6.77 16.51
C GLY A 107 -1.81 7.42 15.23
N MET A 108 -3.15 7.49 15.04
CA MET A 108 -3.74 8.15 13.86
C MET A 108 -3.99 9.66 14.02
N SER A 109 -3.93 10.16 15.25
CA SER A 109 -4.26 11.55 15.60
C SER A 109 -3.24 12.59 15.14
N GLU A 110 -2.02 12.16 14.79
CA GLU A 110 -0.95 13.05 14.32
C GLU A 110 -1.03 13.38 12.83
N LEU A 111 -1.88 12.66 12.08
CA LEU A 111 -2.18 13.03 10.70
C LEU A 111 -2.92 14.37 10.69
N PRO A 112 -2.73 15.25 9.68
CA PRO A 112 -3.42 16.54 9.61
C PRO A 112 -4.95 16.32 9.55
N LEU A 113 -5.60 16.25 10.71
CA LEU A 113 -7.04 16.14 10.84
C LEU A 113 -7.64 17.53 10.57
N LYS A 114 -8.60 17.63 9.63
CA LYS A 114 -9.35 18.88 9.45
C LYS A 114 -10.14 19.16 10.72
N LYS A 115 -10.10 20.40 11.21
CA LYS A 115 -10.82 20.85 12.42
C LYS A 115 -12.33 20.56 12.38
N THR A 116 -12.92 20.41 11.20
CA THR A 116 -14.32 20.00 11.01
C THR A 116 -14.63 18.61 11.57
N ASP A 117 -13.63 17.73 11.69
CA ASP A 117 -13.78 16.39 12.28
C ASP A 117 -13.65 16.41 13.82
N LEU A 118 -13.07 17.48 14.39
CA LEU A 118 -12.87 17.64 15.83
C LEU A 118 -14.09 18.28 16.53
N GLU A 119 -14.98 18.95 15.79
CA GLU A 119 -16.13 19.67 16.38
C GLU A 119 -17.37 18.79 16.57
N THR A 120 -17.38 17.57 16.03
CA THR A 120 -18.49 16.63 16.22
C THR A 120 -18.11 15.53 17.20
N SER A 121 -18.47 15.75 18.47
CA SER A 121 -18.59 14.73 19.51
C SER A 121 -17.28 14.10 20.00
N SER A 122 -17.18 13.91 21.33
CA SER A 122 -16.17 13.14 22.05
C SER A 122 -15.71 11.89 21.27
N THR A 123 -14.72 12.03 20.39
CA THR A 123 -14.31 10.93 19.52
C THR A 123 -13.51 9.96 20.38
N LYS A 124 -14.13 8.85 20.74
CA LYS A 124 -13.47 7.78 21.49
C LYS A 124 -12.30 7.27 20.65
N ILE A 125 -11.08 7.51 21.12
CA ILE A 125 -9.88 6.95 20.51
C ILE A 125 -9.84 5.47 20.89
N SER A 126 -9.85 4.61 19.87
CA SER A 126 -9.71 3.16 20.04
C SER A 126 -8.23 2.77 20.17
N PRO A 127 -7.90 1.64 20.81
CA PRO A 127 -6.50 1.20 20.89
C PRO A 127 -5.90 1.00 19.49
N MET A 128 -4.57 1.07 19.42
CA MET A 128 -3.80 0.72 18.23
C MET A 128 -4.24 -0.66 17.71
N SER A 129 -4.28 -0.82 16.38
CA SER A 129 -4.62 -2.12 15.80
C SER A 129 -3.37 -3.00 15.72
N ASP A 130 -3.51 -4.27 16.10
CA ASP A 130 -2.45 -5.28 15.93
C ASP A 130 -2.34 -5.76 14.47
N GLN A 131 -3.22 -5.28 13.57
CA GLN A 131 -3.28 -5.67 12.18
C GLN A 131 -3.31 -4.44 11.28
N LEU A 132 -2.71 -4.56 10.11
CA LEU A 132 -2.70 -3.52 9.08
C LEU A 132 -2.88 -4.19 7.72
N LEU A 133 -3.83 -3.71 6.93
CA LEU A 133 -4.01 -4.17 5.56
C LEU A 133 -3.30 -3.20 4.62
N MET A 134 -2.28 -3.69 3.93
CA MET A 134 -1.62 -2.94 2.87
C MET A 134 -2.29 -3.24 1.52
N HIS A 135 -2.62 -2.17 0.80
CA HIS A 135 -3.27 -2.22 -0.50
C HIS A 135 -2.41 -1.54 -1.55
N VAL A 136 -2.22 -2.22 -2.67
CA VAL A 136 -1.61 -1.70 -3.89
C VAL A 136 -2.70 -1.72 -4.95
N HIS A 137 -3.06 -0.53 -5.46
CA HIS A 137 -4.18 -0.42 -6.38
C HIS A 137 -3.87 -1.05 -7.75
N GLY A 138 -4.91 -1.32 -8.54
CA GLY A 138 -4.79 -1.89 -9.87
C GLY A 138 -4.39 -0.84 -10.92
N GLY A 139 -4.76 -1.10 -12.18
CA GLY A 139 -4.49 -0.14 -13.27
C GLY A 139 -3.14 -0.32 -13.95
N GLY A 140 -2.51 -1.49 -13.82
CA GLY A 140 -1.32 -1.88 -14.60
C GLY A 140 -0.11 -0.95 -14.46
N PHE A 141 0.03 -0.29 -13.30
CA PHE A 141 1.06 0.72 -13.04
C PHE A 141 1.05 1.95 -13.98
N ILE A 142 -0.07 2.16 -14.70
CA ILE A 142 -0.22 3.27 -15.66
C ILE A 142 -1.39 4.20 -15.35
N ALA A 143 -2.32 3.77 -14.48
CA ALA A 143 -3.55 4.50 -14.19
C ALA A 143 -4.11 4.17 -12.81
N THR A 144 -5.20 4.85 -12.44
CA THR A 144 -5.98 4.72 -11.21
C THR A 144 -5.26 5.22 -9.95
N SER A 145 -5.97 5.20 -8.83
CA SER A 145 -5.44 5.54 -7.51
C SER A 145 -6.20 4.82 -6.39
N SER A 146 -5.75 4.96 -5.14
CA SER A 146 -6.47 4.52 -3.95
C SER A 146 -7.93 5.00 -3.93
N THR A 147 -8.20 6.20 -4.43
CA THR A 147 -9.55 6.80 -4.41
C THR A 147 -10.55 6.04 -5.29
N THR A 148 -10.13 5.53 -6.45
CA THR A 148 -11.04 4.75 -7.33
C THR A 148 -11.42 3.40 -6.74
N HIS A 149 -10.65 2.92 -5.76
CA HIS A 149 -10.82 1.62 -5.13
C HIS A 149 -11.56 1.69 -3.77
N GLU A 150 -11.90 2.89 -3.29
CA GLU A 150 -12.69 3.10 -2.07
C GLU A 150 -14.02 2.33 -2.06
N VAL A 151 -14.57 2.03 -3.24
CA VAL A 151 -15.81 1.27 -3.40
C VAL A 151 -15.78 -0.08 -2.68
N TYR A 152 -14.62 -0.73 -2.61
CA TYR A 152 -14.44 -1.96 -1.83
C TYR A 152 -13.58 -1.75 -0.58
N LEU A 153 -12.64 -0.79 -0.57
CA LEU A 153 -11.81 -0.54 0.60
C LEU A 153 -12.65 -0.07 1.80
N ASN A 154 -13.67 0.75 1.58
CA ASN A 154 -14.52 1.23 2.67
C ASN A 154 -15.33 0.08 3.32
N PRO A 155 -16.09 -0.76 2.57
CA PRO A 155 -16.71 -1.95 3.13
C PRO A 155 -15.73 -2.88 3.87
N TRP A 156 -14.51 -3.04 3.36
CA TRP A 156 -13.50 -3.87 4.03
C TRP A 156 -13.02 -3.26 5.35
N ALA A 157 -12.71 -1.96 5.38
CA ALA A 157 -12.29 -1.28 6.60
C ALA A 157 -13.39 -1.34 7.68
N LEU A 158 -14.66 -1.24 7.28
CA LEU A 158 -15.80 -1.38 8.19
C LEU A 158 -16.02 -2.82 8.66
N GLY A 159 -15.98 -3.78 7.72
CA GLY A 159 -16.29 -5.19 8.01
C GLY A 159 -15.19 -5.94 8.76
N LEU A 160 -13.93 -5.58 8.52
CA LEU A 160 -12.78 -6.17 9.19
C LEU A 160 -12.40 -5.43 10.48
N ASP A 161 -12.78 -4.15 10.60
CA ASP A 161 -12.29 -3.23 11.63
C ASP A 161 -10.75 -3.13 11.68
N ILE A 162 -10.07 -3.36 10.55
CA ILE A 162 -8.62 -3.26 10.40
C ILE A 162 -8.30 -1.95 9.65
N PRO A 163 -7.32 -1.15 10.09
CA PRO A 163 -6.84 -0.02 9.30
C PRO A 163 -6.25 -0.49 7.97
N ILE A 164 -6.55 0.25 6.91
CA ILE A 164 -6.07 -0.03 5.56
C ILE A 164 -5.15 1.12 5.12
N VAL A 165 -3.97 0.79 4.63
CA VAL A 165 -3.08 1.73 3.94
C VAL A 165 -3.04 1.39 2.46
N SER A 166 -3.40 2.34 1.61
CA SER A 166 -3.34 2.20 0.16
C SER A 166 -2.23 3.07 -0.40
N VAL A 167 -1.29 2.46 -1.12
CA VAL A 167 -0.14 3.17 -1.72
C VAL A 167 -0.56 3.81 -3.04
N ASP A 168 -0.46 5.13 -3.15
CA ASP A 168 -0.61 5.89 -4.40
C ASP A 168 0.77 6.02 -5.04
N TYR A 169 1.22 4.92 -5.65
CA TYR A 169 2.51 4.84 -6.32
C TYR A 169 2.54 5.66 -7.62
N SER A 170 3.74 5.98 -8.07
CA SER A 170 4.03 6.72 -9.28
C SER A 170 3.66 5.91 -10.53
N LEU A 171 3.03 6.57 -11.51
CA LEU A 171 2.52 5.91 -12.71
C LEU A 171 3.47 6.08 -13.91
N ALA A 172 3.52 5.04 -14.75
CA ALA A 172 4.08 5.12 -16.08
C ALA A 172 3.14 5.91 -17.02
N PRO A 173 3.65 6.46 -18.14
CA PRO A 173 5.05 6.48 -18.57
C PRO A 173 5.92 7.51 -17.86
N GLU A 174 5.35 8.42 -17.07
CA GLU A 174 6.07 9.51 -16.41
C GLU A 174 7.14 8.96 -15.44
N TYR A 175 6.81 7.88 -14.74
CA TYR A 175 7.72 7.15 -13.86
C TYR A 175 7.75 5.66 -14.25
N PRO A 176 8.64 5.27 -15.16
CA PRO A 176 8.70 3.89 -15.66
C PRO A 176 9.19 2.91 -14.57
N PHE A 177 9.08 1.62 -14.88
CA PHE A 177 9.70 0.56 -14.09
C PHE A 177 11.18 0.90 -13.75
N PRO A 178 11.65 0.65 -12.51
CA PRO A 178 10.99 -0.08 -11.42
C PRO A 178 10.21 0.80 -10.41
N ARG A 179 10.00 2.09 -10.69
CA ARG A 179 9.65 3.08 -9.67
C ARG A 179 8.44 2.70 -8.79
N ALA A 180 7.32 2.32 -9.39
CA ALA A 180 6.12 1.99 -8.63
C ALA A 180 6.32 0.82 -7.64
N ILE A 181 7.12 -0.17 -8.04
CA ILE A 181 7.41 -1.35 -7.22
C ILE A 181 8.33 -0.98 -6.06
N GLU A 182 9.32 -0.12 -6.30
CA GLU A 182 10.19 0.41 -5.23
C GLU A 182 9.36 1.19 -4.19
N GLU A 183 8.42 2.02 -4.63
CA GLU A 183 7.56 2.77 -3.71
C GLU A 183 6.61 1.87 -2.90
N CYS A 184 6.08 0.81 -3.51
CA CYS A 184 5.34 -0.20 -2.77
C CYS A 184 6.24 -0.91 -1.76
N TYR A 185 7.49 -1.23 -2.14
CA TYR A 185 8.45 -1.86 -1.23
C TYR A 185 8.80 -0.95 -0.05
N TYR A 186 9.08 0.34 -0.28
CA TYR A 186 9.36 1.31 0.79
C TYR A 186 8.17 1.54 1.72
N ALA A 187 6.94 1.41 1.22
CA ALA A 187 5.75 1.49 2.06
C ALA A 187 5.51 0.23 2.91
N TYR A 188 6.08 -0.91 2.51
CA TYR A 188 5.93 -2.19 3.21
C TYR A 188 7.04 -2.42 4.25
N ALA A 189 8.29 -2.25 3.81
CA ALA A 189 9.49 -2.59 4.55
C ALA A 189 9.65 -1.63 5.73
#